data_AF-A0A846PFR8-F1
#
_entry.id   AF-A0A846PFR8-F1
#
_cell.length_a   1.000
_cell.length_b   1.000
_cell.length_c   1.000
_cell.angle_alpha   90.00
_cell.angle_beta   90.00
_cell.angle_gamma   90.00
#
_symmetry.space_group_name_H-M   'P 1'
#
loop_
_entity.id
_entity.type
_entity.pdbx_description
1 polymer ?
#
loop_
_entity_poly.entity_id
_entity_poly.type
_entity_poly.pdbx_seq_one_letter_code
_entity_poly.pdbx_strand_id
1 'polypeptide(L)'
;YRVFARLCQSLGIAIPFTGLSVGEVFDRFKTGLDPTKMIFIAILDEVDALVKNHDDDLLYELTRINETLTYARVSLSGISNDLRLKEFLDPRVVSSLSEEEIVFRPYNADELRNILSERAQSAFHDSVLSDGAVSLCAALAAAEHGDARRALDLLRVAGEVAERNGRNAVTEENVREAERRIEHNRIVEALTNLTLHSKLVVLSLLQLNKADVRRAITGEIYEVYTDICREVGVTPLTQRRVSTLINELDAIGLLNAQVVSMGRYGRTKKIRLEVPWPLIREVLSSDRRLHRLVDHEPKCLRKE
;
A
#
# COMPACT_ATOMS: atom_id res chain seq x y z
N TYR A 1 9.11 0.27 20.68
CA TYR A 1 10.34 -0.53 20.99
C TYR A 1 11.40 -0.56 19.87
N ARG A 2 11.11 -1.12 18.68
CA ARG A 2 12.13 -1.35 17.62
C ARG A 2 12.83 -0.07 17.14
N VAL A 3 12.10 1.05 17.10
CA VAL A 3 12.64 2.37 16.74
C VAL A 3 13.72 2.79 17.73
N PHE A 4 13.43 2.81 19.04
CA PHE A 4 14.43 3.12 20.07
C PHE A 4 15.62 2.17 20.08
N ALA A 5 15.40 0.87 19.86
CA ALA A 5 16.50 -0.09 19.76
C ALA A 5 17.45 0.25 18.59
N ARG A 6 16.92 0.68 17.43
CA ARG A 6 17.74 1.17 16.30
C ARG A 6 18.47 2.47 16.62
N LEU A 7 17.82 3.40 17.32
CA LEU A 7 18.46 4.65 17.76
C LEU A 7 19.64 4.36 18.71
N CYS A 8 19.46 3.49 19.70
CA CYS A 8 20.53 3.00 20.56
C CYS A 8 21.67 2.34 19.77
N GLN A 9 21.34 1.49 18.79
CA GLN A 9 22.33 0.83 17.96
C GLN A 9 23.16 1.85 17.14
N SER A 10 22.56 2.95 16.67
CA SER A 10 23.28 4.02 15.97
C SER A 10 24.31 4.73 16.86
N LEU A 11 24.13 4.69 18.18
CA LEU A 11 25.08 5.18 19.18
C LEU A 11 26.05 4.10 19.68
N GLY A 12 26.02 2.90 19.12
CA GLY A 12 26.86 1.77 19.56
C GLY A 12 26.38 1.09 20.84
N ILE A 13 25.15 1.35 21.29
CA ILE A 13 24.57 0.75 22.50
C ILE A 13 23.87 -0.56 22.12
N ALA A 14 24.34 -1.68 22.69
CA ALA A 14 23.74 -2.98 22.45
C ALA A 14 22.41 -3.13 23.22
N ILE A 15 21.32 -3.32 22.48
CA ILE A 15 19.99 -3.58 23.03
C ILE A 15 19.59 -5.02 22.66
N PRO A 16 19.24 -5.88 23.65
CA PRO A 16 18.74 -7.23 23.37
C PRO A 16 17.43 -7.17 22.56
N PHE A 17 17.15 -8.20 21.77
CA PHE A 17 15.96 -8.21 20.89
C PHE A 17 14.63 -8.22 21.68
N THR A 18 14.62 -8.76 22.89
CA THR A 18 13.48 -8.80 23.82
C THR A 18 13.95 -8.68 25.27
N GLY A 19 13.00 -8.49 26.20
CA GLY A 19 13.25 -8.54 27.64
C GLY A 19 13.46 -7.20 28.33
N LEU A 20 13.48 -6.09 27.58
CA LEU A 20 13.48 -4.74 28.15
C LEU A 20 12.14 -4.04 27.87
N SER A 21 11.70 -3.21 28.80
CA SER A 21 10.59 -2.29 28.57
C SER A 21 11.01 -1.17 27.61
N VAL A 22 10.03 -0.49 27.01
CA VAL A 22 10.29 0.66 26.12
C VAL A 22 11.03 1.76 26.88
N GLY A 23 10.58 2.09 28.10
CA GLY A 23 11.21 3.09 28.96
C GLY A 23 12.66 2.77 29.32
N GLU A 24 12.99 1.51 29.63
CA GLU A 24 14.38 1.10 29.92
C GLU A 24 15.30 1.28 28.69
N VAL A 25 14.80 0.98 27.48
CA VAL A 25 15.56 1.24 26.26
C VAL A 25 15.74 2.74 26.03
N PHE A 26 14.72 3.55 26.33
CA PHE A 26 14.79 5.01 26.23
C PHE A 26 15.76 5.62 27.26
N ASP A 27 15.79 5.10 28.49
CA ASP A 27 16.75 5.53 29.52
C ASP A 27 18.18 5.20 29.13
N ARG A 28 18.42 4.03 28.53
CA ARG A 28 19.72 3.68 27.95
C ARG A 28 20.10 4.59 26.79
N PHE A 29 19.15 4.92 25.91
CA PHE A 29 19.37 5.88 24.83
C PHE A 29 19.85 7.22 25.38
N LYS A 30 19.11 7.79 26.34
CA LYS A 30 19.47 9.06 27.01
C LYS A 30 20.85 9.01 27.66
N THR A 31 21.09 7.98 28.48
CA THR A 31 22.33 7.85 29.26
C THR A 31 23.55 7.62 28.36
N GLY A 32 23.38 6.95 27.22
CA GLY A 32 24.43 6.78 26.24
C GLY A 32 24.64 8.02 25.37
N LEU A 33 23.58 8.79 25.09
CA LEU A 33 23.66 10.00 24.26
C LEU A 33 24.27 11.19 25.00
N ASP A 34 23.83 11.50 26.23
CA ASP A 34 24.20 12.75 26.92
C ASP A 34 25.73 12.95 27.06
N PRO A 35 26.53 11.93 27.45
CA PRO A 35 27.97 12.07 27.57
C PRO A 35 28.70 12.37 26.25
N THR A 36 28.08 12.10 25.10
CA THR A 36 28.70 12.36 23.79
C THR A 36 28.85 13.85 23.50
N LYS A 37 28.04 14.71 24.14
CA LYS A 37 28.00 16.17 23.90
C LYS A 37 27.75 16.54 22.43
N MET A 38 27.06 15.67 21.69
CA MET A 38 26.74 15.88 20.28
C MET A 38 25.31 16.36 20.08
N ILE A 39 25.06 16.94 18.90
CA ILE A 39 23.71 17.15 18.40
C ILE A 39 23.33 15.91 17.59
N PHE A 40 22.33 15.18 18.06
CA PHE A 40 21.81 13.99 17.42
C PHE A 40 20.58 14.34 16.58
N ILE A 41 20.64 14.10 15.27
CA ILE A 41 19.51 14.36 14.37
C ILE A 41 18.83 13.04 14.05
N ALA A 42 17.60 12.88 14.54
CA ALA A 42 16.75 11.73 14.26
C ALA A 42 15.82 12.04 13.08
N ILE A 43 15.94 11.28 11.99
CA ILE A 43 15.01 11.34 10.87
C ILE A 43 14.12 10.10 10.94
N LEU A 44 12.82 10.32 11.12
CA LEU A 44 11.81 9.28 11.13
C LEU A 44 11.01 9.37 9.83
N ASP A 45 11.10 8.32 9.00
CA ASP A 45 10.29 8.20 7.80
C ASP A 45 9.00 7.43 8.09
N GLU A 46 7.94 7.72 7.34
CA GLU A 46 6.59 7.15 7.52
C GLU A 46 6.07 7.24 8.98
N VAL A 47 6.21 8.40 9.62
CA VAL A 47 5.82 8.58 11.03
C VAL A 47 4.35 8.32 11.31
N ASP A 48 3.48 8.43 10.30
CA ASP A 48 2.05 8.13 10.45
C ASP A 48 1.77 6.65 10.71
N ALA A 49 2.64 5.75 10.25
CA ALA A 49 2.56 4.33 10.58
C ALA A 49 2.88 4.07 12.07
N LEU A 50 3.70 4.91 12.71
CA LEU A 50 3.99 4.80 14.14
C LEU A 50 2.81 5.28 14.98
N VAL A 51 2.20 6.40 14.60
CA VAL A 51 1.07 7.04 15.30
C VAL A 51 -0.20 6.19 15.21
N LYS A 52 -0.55 5.70 14.01
CA LYS A 52 -1.77 4.89 13.79
C LYS A 52 -1.80 3.58 14.58
N ASN A 53 -0.64 3.07 15.00
CA ASN A 53 -0.53 1.84 15.80
C ASN A 53 -0.54 2.10 17.33
N HIS A 54 -0.96 3.30 17.76
CA HIS A 54 -1.09 3.71 19.18
C HIS A 54 0.23 3.73 19.97
N ASP A 55 1.35 4.05 19.32
CA ASP A 55 2.68 4.20 19.95
C ASP A 55 3.04 5.71 20.07
N ASP A 56 2.07 6.57 20.40
CA ASP A 56 2.25 8.03 20.54
C ASP A 56 3.29 8.41 21.60
N ASP A 57 3.49 7.54 22.59
CA ASP A 57 4.46 7.69 23.66
C ASP A 57 5.88 7.89 23.11
N LEU A 58 6.22 7.29 21.97
CA LEU A 58 7.55 7.40 21.38
C LEU A 58 7.86 8.82 20.88
N LEU A 59 6.91 9.43 20.16
CA LEU A 59 7.09 10.80 19.65
C LEU A 59 7.07 11.80 20.80
N TYR A 60 6.25 11.55 21.83
CA TYR A 60 6.22 12.34 23.04
C TYR A 60 7.56 12.32 23.80
N GLU A 61 8.12 11.13 24.02
CA GLU A 61 9.41 10.96 24.69
C GLU A 61 10.56 11.62 23.90
N LEU A 62 10.60 11.46 22.58
CA LEU A 62 11.65 12.04 21.74
C LEU A 62 11.57 13.56 21.63
N THR A 63 10.38 14.14 21.54
CA THR A 63 10.22 15.60 21.46
C THR A 63 10.62 16.30 22.76
N ARG A 64 10.50 15.62 23.91
CA ARG A 64 10.86 16.16 25.23
C ARG A 64 12.23 15.77 25.74
N ILE A 65 12.96 14.92 25.03
CA ILE A 65 14.25 14.41 25.50
C ILE A 65 15.25 15.53 25.86
N ASN A 66 15.18 16.67 25.15
CA ASN A 66 16.01 17.84 25.40
C ASN A 66 15.79 18.50 26.76
N GLU A 67 14.63 18.30 27.41
CA GLU A 67 14.37 18.77 28.78
C GLU A 67 15.23 18.01 29.81
N THR A 68 15.64 16.78 29.47
CA THR A 68 16.41 15.89 30.36
C THR A 68 17.90 15.82 30.04
N LEU A 69 18.30 16.16 28.82
CA LEU A 69 19.69 16.15 28.39
C LEU A 69 20.43 17.42 28.85
N THR A 70 21.63 17.25 29.39
CA THR A 70 22.46 18.36 29.89
C THR A 70 23.48 18.82 28.86
N TYR A 71 24.13 17.88 28.17
CA TYR A 71 25.23 18.18 27.25
C TYR A 71 24.89 17.88 25.80
N ALA A 72 24.09 16.85 25.54
CA ALA A 72 23.64 16.54 24.20
C ALA A 72 22.33 17.27 23.85
N ARG A 73 22.03 17.34 22.56
CA ARG A 73 20.74 17.81 22.04
C ARG A 73 20.24 16.84 20.99
N VAL A 74 18.93 16.71 20.88
CA VAL A 74 18.25 15.92 19.86
C VAL A 74 17.42 16.86 19.00
N SER A 75 17.53 16.72 17.68
CA SER A 75 16.62 17.31 16.70
C SER A 75 15.84 16.19 16.03
N LEU A 76 14.54 16.40 15.83
CA LEU A 76 13.65 15.40 15.25
C LEU A 76 13.07 15.93 13.94
N SER A 77 13.19 15.16 12.87
CA SER A 77 12.53 15.40 11.60
C SER A 77 11.64 14.21 11.27
N GLY A 78 10.33 14.44 11.13
CA GLY A 78 9.36 13.43 10.76
C GLY A 78 8.89 13.61 9.33
N ILE A 79 8.88 12.54 8.54
CA ILE A 79 8.36 12.50 7.17
C ILE A 79 7.07 11.68 7.18
N SER A 80 6.00 12.24 6.63
CA SER A 80 4.67 11.63 6.60
C SER A 80 4.03 11.82 5.24
N ASN A 81 3.27 10.80 4.80
CA ASN A 81 2.41 10.90 3.63
C ASN A 81 0.96 11.29 3.98
N ASP A 82 0.60 11.31 5.27
CA ASP A 82 -0.74 11.67 5.74
C ASP A 82 -0.78 13.13 6.24
N LEU A 83 -1.48 13.99 5.49
CA LEU A 83 -1.69 15.40 5.87
C LEU A 83 -2.49 15.56 7.17
N ARG A 84 -3.25 14.54 7.58
CA ARG A 84 -4.04 14.55 8.83
C ARG A 84 -3.27 14.02 10.02
N LEU A 85 -1.98 13.71 9.88
CA LEU A 85 -1.16 13.20 10.98
C LEU A 85 -1.32 14.02 12.27
N LYS A 86 -1.38 15.34 12.15
CA LYS A 86 -1.54 16.27 13.28
C LYS A 86 -2.82 16.07 14.08
N GLU A 87 -3.89 15.55 13.46
CA GLU A 87 -5.16 15.27 14.15
C GLU A 87 -5.06 14.06 15.08
N PHE A 88 -4.08 13.18 14.85
CA PHE A 88 -3.84 11.98 15.66
C PHE A 88 -2.80 12.20 16.75
N LEU A 89 -2.05 13.30 16.70
CA LEU A 89 -1.00 13.61 17.67
C LEU A 89 -1.56 14.36 18.88
N ASP A 90 -1.02 14.08 20.07
CA ASP A 90 -1.31 14.89 21.26
C ASP A 90 -0.90 16.36 21.01
N PRO A 91 -1.73 17.35 21.42
CA PRO A 91 -1.44 18.78 21.21
C PRO A 91 -0.06 19.22 21.71
N ARG A 92 0.48 18.58 22.74
CA ARG A 92 1.83 18.87 23.27
C ARG A 92 2.92 18.42 22.31
N VAL A 93 2.76 17.25 21.68
CA VAL A 93 3.68 16.75 20.65
C VAL A 93 3.62 17.65 19.42
N VAL A 94 2.41 18.04 19.00
CA VAL A 94 2.23 18.97 17.89
C VAL A 94 2.97 20.29 18.15
N SER A 95 2.88 20.84 19.36
CA SER A 95 3.55 22.09 19.71
C SER A 95 5.08 22.01 19.68
N SER A 96 5.67 20.86 20.01
CA SER A 96 7.12 20.67 19.99
C SER A 96 7.65 20.22 18.62
N LEU A 97 6.85 19.48 17.85
CA LEU A 97 7.25 18.92 16.55
C LEU A 97 6.96 19.87 15.39
N SER A 98 5.95 20.72 15.49
CA SER A 98 5.48 21.59 14.40
C SER A 98 6.08 23.00 14.44
N GLU A 99 7.32 23.15 14.94
CA GLU A 99 8.01 24.44 14.87
C GLU A 99 8.21 24.89 13.41
N GLU A 100 8.54 23.96 12.51
CA GLU A 100 8.76 24.21 11.08
C GLU A 100 8.14 23.08 10.24
N GLU A 101 7.15 23.39 9.40
CA GLU A 101 6.49 22.42 8.51
C GLU A 101 6.84 22.69 7.05
N ILE A 102 7.33 21.66 6.35
CA ILE A 102 7.60 21.70 4.92
C ILE A 102 6.64 20.75 4.20
N VAL A 103 5.79 21.31 3.35
CA VAL A 103 4.83 20.52 2.54
C VAL A 103 5.42 20.26 1.16
N PHE A 104 5.66 18.99 0.86
CA PHE A 104 6.07 18.53 -0.48
C PHE A 104 4.84 18.41 -1.37
N ARG A 105 4.72 19.30 -2.36
CA ARG A 105 3.64 19.23 -3.35
C ARG A 105 3.91 18.10 -4.35
N PRO A 106 2.88 17.43 -4.87
CA PRO A 106 3.01 16.54 -6.01
C PRO A 106 3.75 17.18 -7.17
N TYR A 107 4.59 16.42 -7.86
CA TYR A 107 5.30 16.92 -9.01
C TYR A 107 4.36 17.14 -10.19
N ASN A 108 4.57 18.24 -10.92
CA ASN A 108 3.91 18.43 -12.20
C ASN A 108 4.62 17.63 -13.32
N ALA A 109 3.99 17.56 -14.50
CA ALA A 109 4.52 16.77 -15.62
C ALA A 109 5.89 17.27 -16.11
N ASP A 110 6.16 18.58 -16.08
CA ASP A 110 7.46 19.14 -16.49
C ASP A 110 8.56 18.83 -15.47
N GLU A 111 8.26 18.90 -14.17
CA GLU A 111 9.17 18.50 -13.10
C GLU A 111 9.51 17.01 -13.20
N LEU A 112 8.50 16.15 -13.39
CA LEU A 112 8.73 14.73 -13.61
C LEU A 112 9.53 14.46 -14.88
N ARG A 113 9.27 15.16 -15.98
CA ARG A 113 10.07 15.03 -17.20
C ARG A 113 11.54 15.36 -16.93
N ASN A 114 11.82 16.44 -16.20
CA ASN A 114 13.18 16.83 -15.86
C ASN A 114 13.87 15.77 -14.99
N ILE A 115 13.18 15.26 -13.95
CA ILE A 115 13.70 14.19 -13.09
C ILE A 115 14.00 12.93 -13.92
N LEU A 116 13.08 12.52 -14.80
CA LEU A 116 13.26 11.35 -15.65
C LEU A 116 14.42 11.54 -16.62
N SER A 117 14.56 12.69 -17.26
CA SER A 117 15.65 12.99 -18.18
C SER A 117 17.01 12.94 -17.50
N GLU A 118 17.14 13.48 -16.29
CA GLU A 118 18.37 13.40 -15.50
C GLU A 118 18.71 11.94 -15.15
N ARG A 119 17.72 11.18 -14.67
CA ARG A 119 17.91 9.76 -14.30
C ARG A 119 18.18 8.88 -15.52
N ALA A 120 17.61 9.19 -16.66
CA ALA A 120 17.79 8.45 -17.91
C ALA A 120 19.23 8.49 -18.40
N GLN A 121 19.94 9.61 -18.25
CA GLN A 121 21.35 9.74 -18.64
C GLN A 121 22.27 8.74 -17.93
N SER A 122 21.92 8.33 -16.70
CA SER A 122 22.69 7.34 -15.94
C SER A 122 22.24 5.89 -16.19
N ALA A 123 21.03 5.70 -16.72
CA ALA A 123 20.37 4.39 -16.79
C ALA A 123 20.27 3.80 -18.21
N PHE A 124 20.22 4.66 -19.23
CA PHE A 124 20.09 4.26 -20.63
C PHE A 124 21.32 4.66 -21.44
N HIS A 125 21.61 3.91 -22.51
CA HIS A 125 22.58 4.32 -23.51
C HIS A 125 22.09 5.53 -24.30
N ASP A 126 23.03 6.28 -24.85
CA ASP A 126 22.74 7.47 -25.67
C ASP A 126 21.81 7.14 -26.83
N SER A 127 20.84 8.03 -27.08
CA SER A 127 19.87 7.94 -28.19
C SER A 127 18.95 6.71 -28.20
N VAL A 128 18.91 5.91 -27.13
CA VAL A 128 17.97 4.77 -27.02
C VAL A 128 16.58 5.22 -26.58
N LEU A 129 16.47 6.34 -25.87
CA LEU A 129 15.20 6.82 -25.29
C LEU A 129 14.58 7.91 -26.18
N SER A 130 13.34 7.72 -26.64
CA SER A 130 12.62 8.79 -27.33
C SER A 130 12.15 9.85 -26.34
N ASP A 131 12.21 11.13 -26.74
CA ASP A 131 11.70 12.24 -25.91
C ASP A 131 10.19 12.10 -25.65
N GLY A 132 9.46 11.55 -26.63
CA GLY A 132 8.06 11.20 -26.50
C GLY A 132 7.80 10.17 -25.41
N ALA A 133 8.67 9.17 -25.23
CA ALA A 133 8.55 8.17 -24.17
C ALA A 133 8.72 8.80 -22.78
N VAL A 134 9.72 9.67 -22.60
CA VAL A 134 9.95 10.38 -21.33
C VAL A 134 8.76 11.28 -21.00
N SER A 135 8.30 12.05 -21.98
CA SER A 135 7.15 12.94 -21.84
C SER A 135 5.87 12.18 -21.50
N LEU A 136 5.65 11.02 -22.13
CA LEU A 136 4.49 10.17 -21.83
C LEU A 136 4.57 9.58 -20.41
N CYS A 137 5.74 9.09 -19.99
CA CYS A 137 5.93 8.59 -18.62
C CYS A 137 5.62 9.67 -17.58
N ALA A 138 6.13 10.88 -17.79
CA ALA A 138 5.91 12.02 -16.90
C ALA A 138 4.42 12.42 -16.86
N ALA A 139 3.76 12.47 -18.02
CA ALA A 139 2.34 12.82 -18.12
C ALA A 139 1.44 11.80 -17.42
N LEU A 140 1.70 10.50 -17.58
CA LEU A 140 0.91 9.44 -16.93
C LEU A 140 1.07 9.49 -15.40
N ALA A 141 2.30 9.65 -14.90
CA ALA A 141 2.54 9.74 -13.46
C ALA A 141 1.97 11.04 -12.84
N ALA A 142 2.03 12.16 -13.56
CA ALA A 142 1.43 13.42 -13.13
C ALA A 142 -0.11 13.35 -13.07
N ALA A 143 -0.74 12.64 -14.01
CA ALA A 143 -2.19 12.53 -14.09
C ALA A 143 -2.82 11.75 -12.92
N GLU A 144 -2.10 10.76 -12.36
CA GLU A 144 -2.57 10.04 -11.17
C GLU A 144 -2.35 10.86 -9.90
N HIS A 145 -1.07 11.09 -9.52
CA HIS A 145 -0.72 11.67 -8.22
C HIS A 145 0.58 12.48 -8.20
N GLY A 146 1.29 12.64 -9.33
CA GLY A 146 2.59 13.32 -9.35
C GLY A 146 3.70 12.55 -8.63
N ASP A 147 3.66 11.21 -8.65
CA ASP A 147 4.63 10.34 -7.98
C ASP A 147 5.85 10.06 -8.88
N ALA A 148 7.03 10.53 -8.44
CA ALA A 148 8.29 10.30 -9.15
C ALA A 148 8.71 8.82 -9.14
N ARG A 149 8.37 8.05 -8.10
CA ARG A 149 8.64 6.60 -8.04
C ARG A 149 7.87 5.88 -9.13
N ARG A 150 6.59 6.21 -9.30
CA ARG A 150 5.73 5.70 -10.39
C ARG A 150 6.32 6.03 -11.76
N ALA A 151 6.74 7.28 -11.97
CA ALA A 151 7.34 7.73 -13.22
C ALA A 151 8.61 6.94 -13.58
N LEU A 152 9.50 6.77 -12.60
CA LEU A 152 10.75 6.02 -12.77
C LEU A 152 10.51 4.54 -13.02
N ASP A 153 9.58 3.93 -12.29
CA ASP A 153 9.23 2.53 -12.48
C ASP A 153 8.62 2.28 -13.86
N LEU A 154 7.75 3.18 -14.32
CA LEU A 154 7.17 3.11 -15.66
C LEU A 154 8.24 3.20 -16.76
N LEU A 155 9.20 4.13 -16.63
CA LEU A 155 10.30 4.27 -17.58
C LEU A 155 11.21 3.02 -17.58
N ARG A 156 11.52 2.50 -16.41
CA ARG A 156 12.31 1.27 -16.23
C ARG A 156 11.65 0.08 -16.91
N VAL A 157 10.36 -0.15 -16.64
CA VAL A 157 9.61 -1.27 -17.25
C VAL A 157 9.45 -1.06 -18.76
N ALA A 158 9.30 0.17 -19.24
CA ALA A 158 9.29 0.47 -20.68
C ALA A 158 10.61 0.08 -21.36
N GLY A 159 11.74 0.30 -20.68
CA GLY A 159 13.05 -0.20 -21.09
C GLY A 159 13.10 -1.72 -21.19
N GLU A 160 12.66 -2.43 -20.15
CA GLU A 160 12.59 -3.90 -20.16
C GLU A 160 11.67 -4.46 -21.26
N VAL A 161 10.55 -3.77 -21.54
CA VAL A 161 9.63 -4.16 -22.61
C VAL A 161 10.31 -4.00 -23.98
N ALA A 162 11.00 -2.88 -24.21
CA ALA A 162 11.74 -2.66 -25.43
C ALA A 162 12.81 -3.75 -25.65
N GLU A 163 13.58 -4.07 -24.60
CA GLU A 163 14.62 -5.09 -24.64
C GLU A 163 14.04 -6.49 -24.93
N ARG A 164 12.98 -6.90 -24.23
CA ARG A 164 12.30 -8.19 -24.46
C ARG A 164 11.75 -8.32 -25.88
N ASN A 165 11.29 -7.21 -26.45
CA ASN A 165 10.78 -7.16 -27.82
C ASN A 165 11.88 -7.01 -28.88
N GLY A 166 13.17 -7.01 -28.49
CA GLY A 166 14.30 -6.85 -29.39
C GLY A 166 14.37 -5.49 -30.07
N ARG A 167 13.80 -4.45 -29.45
CA ARG A 167 13.78 -3.08 -29.98
C ARG A 167 15.02 -2.33 -29.50
N ASN A 168 15.66 -1.60 -30.41
CA ASN A 168 16.85 -0.79 -30.11
C ASN A 168 16.54 0.56 -29.46
N ALA A 169 15.26 0.91 -29.33
CA ALA A 169 14.82 2.17 -28.76
C ALA A 169 13.54 2.02 -27.94
N VAL A 170 13.42 2.83 -26.89
CA VAL A 170 12.22 2.96 -26.06
C VAL A 170 11.34 4.05 -26.64
N THR A 171 10.15 3.66 -27.10
CA THR A 171 9.13 4.55 -27.65
C THR A 171 7.88 4.58 -26.77
N GLU A 172 6.96 5.47 -27.10
CA GLU A 172 5.65 5.64 -26.44
C GLU A 172 4.81 4.36 -26.43
N GLU A 173 4.97 3.50 -27.44
CA GLU A 173 4.31 2.20 -27.49
C GLU A 173 4.77 1.29 -26.34
N ASN A 174 6.09 1.25 -26.09
CA ASN A 174 6.65 0.47 -24.99
C ASN A 174 6.18 1.00 -23.63
N VAL A 175 5.99 2.32 -23.50
CA VAL A 175 5.44 2.95 -22.28
C VAL A 175 4.01 2.51 -22.04
N ARG A 176 3.13 2.52 -23.06
CA ARG A 176 1.75 2.05 -22.92
C ARG A 176 1.65 0.56 -22.63
N GLU A 177 2.60 -0.24 -23.15
CA GLU A 177 2.68 -1.65 -22.79
C GLU A 177 3.19 -1.85 -21.36
N ALA A 178 4.19 -1.08 -20.93
CA ALA A 178 4.69 -1.08 -19.57
C ALA A 178 3.63 -0.70 -18.55
N GLU A 179 2.82 0.32 -18.83
CA GLU A 179 1.70 0.74 -17.97
C GLU A 179 0.73 -0.42 -17.73
N ARG A 180 0.25 -1.06 -18.82
CA ARG A 180 -0.63 -2.23 -18.74
C ARG A 180 0.01 -3.38 -17.97
N ARG A 181 1.32 -3.60 -18.15
CA ARG A 181 2.06 -4.67 -17.46
C ARG A 181 2.22 -4.38 -15.96
N ILE A 182 2.51 -3.13 -15.58
CA ILE A 182 2.59 -2.72 -14.18
C ILE A 182 1.23 -2.89 -13.50
N GLU A 183 0.16 -2.44 -14.14
CA GLU A 183 -1.20 -2.60 -13.62
C GLU A 183 -1.57 -4.08 -13.45
N HIS A 184 -1.31 -4.89 -14.48
CA HIS A 184 -1.50 -6.34 -14.42
C HIS A 184 -0.74 -6.98 -13.25
N ASN A 185 0.56 -6.68 -13.10
CA ASN A 185 1.40 -7.22 -12.04
C ASN A 185 0.91 -6.80 -10.64
N ARG A 186 0.52 -5.54 -10.48
CA ARG A 186 -0.04 -5.02 -9.22
C ARG A 186 -1.29 -5.78 -8.81
N ILE A 187 -2.19 -6.06 -9.76
CA ILE A 187 -3.41 -6.83 -9.52
C ILE A 187 -3.06 -8.28 -9.13
N VAL A 188 -2.14 -8.93 -9.86
CA VAL A 188 -1.70 -10.31 -9.57
C VAL A 188 -1.10 -10.41 -8.17
N GLU A 189 -0.22 -9.48 -7.81
CA GLU A 189 0.41 -9.44 -6.49
C GLU A 189 -0.64 -9.24 -5.38
N ALA A 190 -1.55 -8.28 -5.56
CA ALA A 190 -2.64 -8.03 -4.62
C ALA A 190 -3.49 -9.29 -4.41
N LEU A 191 -3.92 -9.95 -5.49
CA LEU A 191 -4.72 -11.18 -5.44
C LEU A 191 -3.94 -12.35 -4.79
N THR A 192 -2.64 -12.46 -5.06
CA THR A 192 -1.79 -13.54 -4.53
C THR A 192 -1.65 -13.43 -3.01
N ASN A 193 -1.45 -12.22 -2.51
CA ASN A 193 -1.25 -11.90 -1.09
C ASN A 193 -2.56 -11.85 -0.28
N LEU A 194 -3.73 -12.03 -0.90
CA LEU A 194 -5.00 -12.10 -0.19
C LEU A 194 -5.04 -13.29 0.78
N THR A 195 -5.69 -13.07 1.94
CA THR A 195 -6.03 -14.16 2.85
C THR A 195 -6.97 -15.15 2.18
N LEU A 196 -7.02 -16.40 2.66
CA LEU A 196 -7.90 -17.43 2.11
C LEU A 196 -9.35 -16.96 2.02
N HIS A 197 -9.90 -16.40 3.11
CA HIS A 197 -11.28 -15.93 3.12
C HIS A 197 -11.51 -14.77 2.14
N SER A 198 -10.56 -13.86 1.98
CA SER A 198 -10.64 -12.80 0.97
C SER A 198 -10.67 -13.38 -0.46
N LYS A 199 -9.86 -14.41 -0.75
CA LYS A 199 -9.91 -15.14 -2.03
C LYS A 199 -11.25 -15.82 -2.26
N LEU A 200 -11.84 -16.43 -1.22
CA LEU A 200 -13.17 -17.05 -1.31
C LEU A 200 -14.27 -16.02 -1.59
N VAL A 201 -14.19 -14.81 -1.02
CA VAL A 201 -15.12 -13.71 -1.34
C VAL A 201 -14.99 -13.27 -2.80
N VAL A 202 -13.77 -13.11 -3.31
CA VAL A 202 -13.51 -12.79 -4.73
C VAL A 202 -14.07 -13.90 -5.64
N LEU A 203 -13.85 -15.17 -5.29
CA LEU A 203 -14.40 -16.31 -6.02
C LEU A 203 -15.93 -16.34 -6.01
N SER A 204 -16.56 -15.97 -4.89
CA SER A 204 -18.02 -15.88 -4.78
C SER A 204 -18.60 -14.85 -5.75
N LEU A 205 -17.97 -13.67 -5.82
CA LEU A 205 -18.31 -12.63 -6.79
C LEU A 205 -18.07 -13.08 -8.23
N LEU A 206 -17.01 -13.85 -8.48
CA LEU A 206 -16.71 -14.42 -9.79
C LEU A 206 -17.83 -15.35 -10.28
N GLN A 207 -18.33 -16.22 -9.40
CA GLN A 207 -19.40 -17.16 -9.69
C GLN A 207 -20.73 -16.43 -9.92
N LEU A 208 -21.03 -15.39 -9.13
CA LEU A 208 -22.20 -14.53 -9.33
C LEU A 208 -22.17 -13.81 -10.68
N ASN A 209 -21.01 -13.26 -11.07
CA ASN A 209 -20.84 -12.63 -12.38
C ASN A 209 -21.03 -13.63 -13.54
N LYS A 210 -20.60 -14.89 -13.39
CA LYS A 210 -20.84 -15.95 -14.40
C LYS A 210 -22.34 -16.26 -14.55
N ALA A 211 -23.13 -16.14 -13.48
CA ALA A 211 -24.58 -16.28 -13.48
C ALA A 211 -25.33 -15.00 -13.93
N ASP A 212 -24.62 -14.06 -14.59
CA ASP A 212 -25.11 -12.76 -15.08
C ASP A 212 -25.60 -11.78 -13.99
N VAL A 213 -25.19 -12.01 -12.73
CA VAL A 213 -25.41 -11.08 -11.61
C VAL A 213 -24.26 -10.07 -11.56
N ARG A 214 -24.34 -9.02 -12.38
CA ARG A 214 -23.28 -8.01 -12.55
C ARG A 214 -23.09 -7.06 -11.35
N ARG A 215 -24.07 -6.99 -10.46
CA ARG A 215 -24.08 -6.12 -9.27
C ARG A 215 -24.70 -6.88 -8.11
N ALA A 216 -23.88 -7.67 -7.44
CA ALA A 216 -24.31 -8.49 -6.32
C ALA A 216 -24.52 -7.64 -5.06
N ILE A 217 -25.42 -8.08 -4.19
CA ILE A 217 -25.55 -7.56 -2.83
C ILE A 217 -24.78 -8.42 -1.82
N THR A 218 -24.47 -7.86 -0.65
CA THR A 218 -23.73 -8.56 0.41
C THR A 218 -24.37 -9.89 0.83
N GLY A 219 -25.70 -10.01 0.75
CA GLY A 219 -26.43 -11.24 1.05
C GLY A 219 -26.12 -12.36 0.06
N GLU A 220 -26.27 -12.09 -1.24
CA GLU A 220 -25.98 -13.05 -2.32
C GLU A 220 -24.53 -13.53 -2.29
N ILE A 221 -23.59 -12.61 -2.05
CA ILE A 221 -22.16 -12.95 -1.91
C ILE A 221 -21.95 -13.89 -0.74
N TYR A 222 -22.64 -13.65 0.38
CA TYR A 222 -22.50 -14.45 1.59
C TYR A 222 -23.05 -15.88 1.42
N GLU A 223 -24.14 -16.04 0.68
CA GLU A 223 -24.72 -17.36 0.35
C GLU A 223 -23.74 -18.19 -0.48
N VAL A 224 -23.23 -17.63 -1.58
CA VAL A 224 -22.24 -18.29 -2.45
C VAL A 224 -20.96 -18.58 -1.67
N TYR A 225 -20.47 -17.61 -0.88
CA TYR A 225 -19.30 -17.77 -0.03
C TYR A 225 -19.44 -18.95 0.95
N THR A 226 -20.62 -19.11 1.55
CA THR A 226 -20.88 -20.19 2.50
C THR A 226 -20.85 -21.55 1.81
N ASP A 227 -21.38 -21.64 0.59
CA ASP A 227 -21.32 -22.86 -0.21
C ASP A 227 -19.89 -23.21 -0.62
N ILE A 228 -19.11 -22.23 -1.08
CA ILE A 228 -17.69 -22.45 -1.40
C ILE A 228 -16.91 -22.88 -0.15
N CYS A 229 -17.16 -22.27 1.02
CA CYS A 229 -16.54 -22.67 2.28
C CYS A 229 -16.79 -24.16 2.59
N ARG A 230 -18.01 -24.66 2.37
CA ARG A 230 -18.37 -26.07 2.58
C ARG A 230 -17.59 -27.00 1.63
N GLU A 231 -17.47 -26.63 0.36
CA GLU A 231 -16.74 -27.42 -0.63
C GLU A 231 -15.21 -27.43 -0.38
N VAL A 232 -14.65 -26.35 0.17
CA VAL A 232 -13.22 -26.27 0.57
C VAL A 232 -12.95 -26.96 1.92
N GLY A 233 -13.99 -27.17 2.74
CA GLY A 233 -13.85 -27.71 4.10
C GLY A 233 -13.36 -26.69 5.13
N VAL A 234 -13.73 -25.41 4.97
CA VAL A 234 -13.37 -24.31 5.88
C VAL A 234 -14.61 -23.75 6.56
N THR A 235 -14.52 -23.42 7.83
CA THR A 235 -15.62 -22.80 8.57
C THR A 235 -15.94 -21.41 8.02
N PRO A 236 -17.20 -21.11 7.64
CA PRO A 236 -17.57 -19.79 7.17
C PRO A 236 -17.41 -18.73 8.27
N LEU A 237 -17.06 -17.51 7.85
CA LEU A 237 -17.00 -16.35 8.73
C LEU A 237 -18.40 -15.76 8.87
N THR A 238 -18.60 -14.88 9.85
CA THR A 238 -19.89 -14.17 9.97
C THR A 238 -20.10 -13.22 8.79
N GLN A 239 -21.37 -12.97 8.43
CA GLN A 239 -21.73 -12.01 7.39
C GLN A 239 -21.16 -10.60 7.68
N ARG A 240 -21.06 -10.21 8.95
CA ARG A 240 -20.41 -8.96 9.36
C ARG A 240 -18.93 -8.93 8.96
N ARG A 241 -18.17 -10.01 9.19
CA ARG A 241 -16.76 -10.07 8.80
C ARG A 241 -16.59 -10.10 7.28
N VAL A 242 -17.46 -10.81 6.55
CA VAL A 242 -17.46 -10.78 5.07
C VAL A 242 -17.71 -9.36 4.54
N SER A 243 -18.63 -8.62 5.16
CA SER A 243 -18.83 -7.19 4.83
C SER A 243 -17.60 -6.32 5.10
N THR A 244 -16.81 -6.64 6.13
CA THR A 244 -15.51 -5.99 6.36
C THR A 244 -14.51 -6.35 5.27
N LEU A 245 -14.38 -7.64 4.93
CA LEU A 245 -13.50 -8.10 3.85
C LEU A 245 -13.83 -7.44 2.51
N ILE A 246 -15.12 -7.23 2.22
CA ILE A 246 -15.54 -6.49 1.01
C ILE A 246 -14.99 -5.05 1.01
N ASN A 247 -15.01 -4.35 2.15
CA ASN A 247 -14.46 -2.98 2.21
C ASN A 247 -12.93 -2.98 2.13
N GLU A 248 -12.27 -3.99 2.70
CA GLU A 248 -10.82 -4.18 2.57
C GLU A 248 -10.45 -4.40 1.08
N LEU A 249 -11.22 -5.21 0.36
CA LEU A 249 -11.04 -5.46 -1.09
C LEU A 249 -11.37 -4.22 -1.95
N ASP A 250 -12.36 -3.42 -1.56
CA ASP A 250 -12.70 -2.13 -2.19
C ASP A 250 -11.56 -1.12 -2.02
N ALA A 251 -10.98 -1.04 -0.82
CA ALA A 251 -9.85 -0.15 -0.53
C ALA A 251 -8.58 -0.51 -1.31
N ILE A 252 -8.38 -1.79 -1.64
CA ILE A 252 -7.26 -2.26 -2.48
C ILE A 252 -7.57 -2.04 -3.99
N GLY A 253 -8.83 -1.80 -4.35
CA GLY A 253 -9.27 -1.56 -5.73
C GLY A 253 -9.59 -2.82 -6.53
N LEU A 254 -9.76 -3.98 -5.88
CA LEU A 254 -10.09 -5.23 -6.57
C LEU A 254 -11.59 -5.35 -6.92
N LEU A 255 -12.43 -4.66 -6.15
CA LEU A 255 -13.87 -4.57 -6.37
C LEU A 255 -14.32 -3.14 -6.14
N ASN A 256 -15.55 -2.84 -6.55
CA ASN A 256 -16.22 -1.58 -6.23
C ASN A 256 -17.49 -1.87 -5.42
N ALA A 257 -17.60 -1.30 -4.22
CA ALA A 257 -18.74 -1.48 -3.31
C ALA A 257 -19.52 -0.17 -3.10
N GLN A 258 -20.50 0.09 -3.96
CA GLN A 258 -21.31 1.31 -3.88
C GLN A 258 -22.50 1.16 -2.92
N VAL A 259 -22.61 2.04 -1.92
CA VAL A 259 -23.79 2.10 -1.04
C VAL A 259 -24.94 2.78 -1.76
N VAL A 260 -26.05 2.07 -1.90
CA VAL A 260 -27.27 2.56 -2.55
C VAL A 260 -28.41 2.60 -1.53
N SER A 261 -29.13 3.73 -1.49
CA SER A 261 -30.37 3.86 -0.72
C SER A 261 -31.53 3.24 -1.48
N MET A 262 -32.27 2.34 -0.84
CA MET A 262 -33.48 1.70 -1.37
C MET A 262 -34.75 2.32 -0.73
N GLY A 263 -34.65 3.53 -0.17
CA GLY A 263 -35.76 4.20 0.50
C GLY A 263 -36.22 3.44 1.74
N ARG A 264 -37.49 3.02 1.77
CA ARG A 264 -38.09 2.28 2.90
C ARG A 264 -37.45 0.90 3.14
N TYR A 265 -36.76 0.35 2.15
CA TYR A 265 -36.09 -0.95 2.23
C TYR A 265 -34.64 -0.86 2.76
N GLY A 266 -34.22 0.31 3.25
CA GLY A 266 -32.92 0.51 3.88
C GLY A 266 -31.79 0.82 2.88
N ARG A 267 -30.55 0.57 3.30
CA ARG A 267 -29.33 0.80 2.50
C ARG A 267 -28.66 -0.53 2.23
N THR A 268 -28.24 -0.76 0.99
CA THR A 268 -27.48 -1.95 0.59
C THR A 268 -26.21 -1.58 -0.16
N LYS A 269 -25.27 -2.50 -0.26
CA LYS A 269 -24.06 -2.34 -1.10
C LYS A 269 -24.29 -3.09 -2.41
N LYS A 270 -24.17 -2.39 -3.54
CA LYS A 270 -24.06 -3.01 -4.86
C LYS A 270 -22.59 -3.18 -5.16
N ILE A 271 -22.17 -4.42 -5.37
CA ILE A 271 -20.77 -4.81 -5.45
C ILE A 271 -20.51 -5.42 -6.83
N ARG A 272 -19.41 -4.99 -7.46
CA ARG A 272 -18.92 -5.53 -8.73
C ARG A 272 -17.42 -5.75 -8.68
N LEU A 273 -16.92 -6.72 -9.44
CA LEU A 273 -15.48 -6.86 -9.67
C LEU A 273 -15.00 -5.75 -10.62
N GLU A 274 -13.90 -5.09 -10.28
CA GLU A 274 -13.27 -4.07 -11.13
C GLU A 274 -12.13 -4.69 -11.98
N VAL A 275 -11.71 -5.91 -11.63
CA VAL A 275 -10.58 -6.63 -12.23
C VAL A 275 -11.04 -7.60 -13.33
N PRO A 276 -10.28 -7.73 -14.45
CA PRO A 276 -10.56 -8.71 -15.51
C PRO A 276 -10.63 -10.17 -15.02
N TRP A 277 -11.59 -10.92 -15.53
CA TRP A 277 -11.77 -12.35 -15.24
C TRP A 277 -10.52 -13.22 -15.49
N PRO A 278 -9.77 -13.07 -16.62
CA PRO A 278 -8.60 -13.90 -16.88
C PRO A 278 -7.53 -13.82 -15.78
N LEU A 279 -7.33 -12.62 -15.22
CA LEU A 279 -6.38 -12.36 -14.14
C LEU A 279 -6.77 -13.06 -12.84
N ILE A 280 -8.04 -12.94 -12.46
CA ILE A 280 -8.57 -13.61 -11.27
C ILE A 280 -8.45 -15.13 -11.44
N ARG A 281 -8.78 -15.64 -12.63
CA ARG A 281 -8.67 -17.08 -12.94
C ARG A 281 -7.23 -17.57 -12.84
N GLU A 282 -6.27 -16.86 -13.40
CA GLU A 282 -4.85 -17.23 -13.36
C GLU A 282 -4.35 -17.42 -11.92
N VAL A 283 -4.63 -16.43 -11.05
CA VAL A 283 -4.17 -16.46 -9.65
C VAL A 283 -4.92 -17.53 -8.84
N LEU A 284 -6.24 -17.61 -8.96
CA LEU A 284 -7.03 -18.58 -8.20
C LEU A 284 -6.80 -20.03 -8.67
N SER A 285 -6.49 -20.24 -9.95
CA SER A 285 -6.16 -21.58 -10.49
C SER A 285 -4.78 -22.06 -10.06
N SER A 286 -3.86 -21.14 -9.75
CA SER A 286 -2.55 -21.45 -9.21
C SER A 286 -2.61 -21.91 -7.74
N ASP A 287 -3.70 -21.58 -7.02
CA ASP A 287 -3.92 -22.02 -5.65
C ASP A 287 -4.46 -23.47 -5.62
N ARG A 288 -3.67 -24.40 -5.06
CA ARG A 288 -4.00 -25.83 -4.99
C ARG A 288 -5.37 -26.12 -4.35
N ARG A 289 -5.85 -25.26 -3.45
CA ARG A 289 -7.15 -25.43 -2.77
C ARG A 289 -8.32 -24.89 -3.58
N LEU A 290 -8.07 -23.87 -4.41
CA LEU A 290 -9.13 -23.12 -5.10
C LEU A 290 -9.26 -23.52 -6.58
N HIS A 291 -8.25 -24.12 -7.20
CA HIS A 291 -8.26 -24.52 -8.60
C HIS A 291 -9.55 -25.24 -9.01
N ARG A 292 -9.99 -26.23 -8.22
CA ARG A 292 -11.19 -27.04 -8.56
C ARG A 292 -12.50 -26.26 -8.52
N LEU A 293 -12.50 -25.09 -7.88
CA LEU A 293 -13.69 -24.28 -7.63
C LEU A 293 -13.84 -23.11 -8.61
N VAL A 294 -12.79 -22.78 -9.36
CA VAL A 294 -12.81 -21.71 -10.36
C VAL A 294 -13.80 -22.02 -11.49
N ASP A 295 -13.91 -23.30 -11.86
CA ASP A 295 -14.83 -23.81 -12.89
C ASP A 295 -16.06 -24.52 -12.29
N HIS A 296 -16.20 -24.51 -10.95
CA HIS A 296 -17.35 -25.08 -10.27
C HIS A 296 -18.50 -24.07 -10.22
N GLU A 297 -19.70 -24.54 -10.55
CA GLU A 297 -20.94 -23.79 -10.33
C GLU A 297 -21.53 -24.17 -8.96
N PRO A 298 -21.61 -23.21 -8.03
CA PRO A 298 -22.06 -23.45 -6.67
C PRO A 298 -23.54 -23.88 -6.67
N LYS A 299 -23.92 -24.72 -5.71
CA LYS A 299 -25.24 -25.35 -5.68
C LYS A 299 -26.38 -24.33 -5.63
N CYS A 300 -26.20 -23.21 -4.93
CA CYS A 300 -27.16 -22.11 -4.88
C CYS A 300 -27.41 -21.40 -6.23
N LEU A 301 -26.55 -21.56 -7.24
CA LEU A 301 -26.70 -20.95 -8.57
C LEU A 301 -27.20 -21.93 -9.64
N ARG A 302 -27.29 -23.22 -9.34
CA ARG A 302 -27.85 -24.21 -10.27
C ARG A 302 -29.34 -23.97 -10.41
N LYS A 303 -29.80 -23.54 -11.58
CA LYS A 303 -31.21 -23.56 -11.94
C LYS A 303 -31.68 -25.02 -11.94
N GLU A 304 -32.75 -25.31 -11.20
CA GLU A 304 -33.46 -26.61 -11.26
C GLU A 304 -33.89 -26.96 -12.69
#